data_AF-A0A524ESH1-F1
#
_entry.id   AF-A0A524ESH1-F1
#
_cell.length_a   1.000
_cell.length_b   1.000
_cell.length_c   1.000
_cell.angle_alpha   90.00
_cell.angle_beta   90.00
_cell.angle_gamma   90.00
#
_symmetry.space_group_name_H-M   'P 1'
#
loop_
_entity.id
_entity.type
_entity.pdbx_description
1 polymer ?
#
loop_
_entity_poly.entity_id
_entity_poly.type
_entity_poly.pdbx_seq_one_letter_code
_entity_poly.pdbx_strand_id
1 'polypeptide(L)'
;MENKKWIIITLIGGGLMIIGSAVGSTAFYEFLYNLFSDYITEDLKPLLSAILAIISFLAAGGGYTVIAGVILVMLNQYRLGRIIISFGTGFGILGIIVYVTYYVVNLTGIITNPTSLAYLTQIYGLFSFNTGFGFVGTILAVIGRLGLKKPTKIVKEEPTPTQDEEASEVFNAQVKYCPNCGKALPLHANFCNECGTDFGER
;
A
#
# COMPACT_ATOMS: atom_id res chain seq x y z
N MET A 1 21.71 -2.58 9.08
CA MET A 1 21.39 -1.27 9.69
C MET A 1 20.79 -0.26 8.71
N GLU A 2 20.83 -0.48 7.39
CA GLU A 2 20.29 0.48 6.40
C GLU A 2 18.76 0.71 6.52
N ASN A 3 17.97 -0.34 6.75
CA ASN A 3 16.51 -0.20 6.84
C ASN A 3 16.03 0.71 7.99
N LYS A 4 16.80 0.81 9.09
CA LYS A 4 16.41 1.61 10.24
C LYS A 4 16.33 3.10 9.90
N LYS A 5 17.25 3.58 9.04
CA LYS A 5 17.25 4.98 8.58
C LYS A 5 16.00 5.28 7.74
N TRP A 6 15.65 4.40 6.81
CA TRP A 6 14.47 4.55 5.95
C TRP A 6 13.14 4.49 6.71
N ILE A 7 13.07 3.63 7.73
CA ILE A 7 11.93 3.57 8.65
C ILE A 7 11.75 4.90 9.39
N ILE A 8 12.83 5.46 9.94
CA ILE A 8 12.79 6.75 10.64
C ILE A 8 12.37 7.88 9.70
N ILE A 9 12.93 7.93 8.49
CA ILE A 9 12.56 8.94 7.48
C ILE A 9 11.06 8.87 7.14
N THR A 10 10.54 7.65 6.95
CA THR A 10 9.11 7.45 6.63
C THR A 10 8.21 7.87 7.80
N LEU A 11 8.64 7.61 9.05
CA LEU A 11 7.92 7.99 10.26
C LEU A 11 7.91 9.52 10.47
N ILE A 12 9.05 10.18 10.25
CA ILE A 12 9.15 11.65 10.26
C ILE A 12 8.26 12.25 9.16
N GLY A 13 8.30 11.67 7.95
CA GLY A 13 7.43 12.08 6.85
C GLY A 13 5.95 11.99 7.19
N GLY A 14 5.51 10.86 7.75
CA GLY A 14 4.14 10.68 8.23
C GLY A 14 3.75 11.67 9.34
N GLY A 15 4.64 11.93 10.29
CA GLY A 15 4.43 12.93 11.33
C GLY A 15 4.27 14.36 10.78
N LEU A 16 5.13 14.76 9.84
CA LEU A 16 5.00 16.05 9.15
C LEU A 16 3.70 16.14 8.33
N MET A 17 3.26 15.04 7.72
CA MET A 17 1.97 15.01 7.01
C MET A 17 0.79 15.23 7.97
N ILE A 18 0.85 14.72 9.20
CA ILE A 18 -0.18 14.98 10.22
C ILE A 18 -0.15 16.45 10.65
N ILE A 19 1.03 17.00 10.93
CA ILE A 19 1.17 18.42 11.33
C ILE A 19 0.71 19.35 10.21
N GLY A 20 1.05 19.01 8.97
CA GLY A 20 0.65 19.78 7.79
C GLY A 20 -0.80 19.56 7.36
N SER A 21 -1.55 18.69 8.05
CA SER A 21 -2.90 18.25 7.66
C SER A 21 -2.97 17.82 6.19
N ALA A 22 -1.92 17.16 5.71
CA ALA A 22 -1.86 16.60 4.36
C ALA A 22 -2.75 15.36 4.30
N VAL A 23 -4.05 15.61 4.16
CA VAL A 23 -5.12 14.61 4.12
C VAL A 23 -5.88 14.80 2.81
N GLY A 24 -6.23 13.70 2.15
CA GLY A 24 -7.14 13.75 1.01
C GLY A 24 -8.52 14.14 1.51
N SER A 25 -9.07 15.25 1.02
CA SER A 25 -10.42 15.68 1.40
C SER A 25 -11.46 14.68 0.90
N THR A 26 -12.44 14.36 1.75
CA THR A 26 -13.62 13.58 1.36
C THR A 26 -14.37 14.27 0.22
N ALA A 27 -14.37 15.61 0.18
CA ALA A 27 -15.00 16.40 -0.87
C ALA A 27 -14.30 16.27 -2.24
N PHE A 28 -13.03 15.84 -2.30
CA PHE A 28 -12.39 15.49 -3.57
C PHE A 28 -13.05 14.26 -4.23
N TYR A 29 -13.45 13.28 -3.44
CA TYR A 29 -14.12 12.09 -3.96
C TYR A 29 -15.55 12.36 -4.38
N GLU A 30 -16.23 13.24 -3.65
CA GLU A 30 -17.55 13.71 -4.04
C GLU A 30 -17.48 14.51 -5.35
N PHE A 31 -16.46 15.37 -5.51
CA PHE A 31 -16.19 16.05 -6.77
C PHE A 31 -15.93 15.06 -7.91
N LEU A 32 -15.09 14.03 -7.70
CA LEU A 32 -14.88 12.98 -8.70
C LEU A 32 -16.19 12.23 -9.01
N TYR A 33 -16.97 11.87 -8.00
CA TYR A 33 -18.26 11.19 -8.18
C TYR A 33 -19.18 12.03 -9.07
N ASN A 34 -19.34 13.31 -8.77
CA ASN A 34 -20.19 14.21 -9.56
C ASN A 34 -19.66 14.42 -10.98
N LEU A 35 -18.34 14.38 -11.18
CA LEU A 35 -17.73 14.52 -12.51
C LEU A 35 -17.91 13.27 -13.37
N PHE A 36 -17.96 12.08 -12.77
CA PHE A 36 -18.12 10.81 -13.47
C PHE A 36 -19.56 10.29 -13.48
N SER A 37 -20.44 10.76 -12.59
CA SER A 37 -21.83 10.31 -12.49
C SER A 37 -22.63 10.56 -13.75
N ASP A 38 -22.27 11.60 -14.50
CA ASP A 38 -22.91 11.97 -15.77
C ASP A 38 -22.47 11.08 -16.93
N TYR A 39 -21.35 10.36 -16.79
CA TYR A 39 -20.78 9.48 -17.82
C TYR A 39 -21.04 7.99 -17.56
N ILE A 40 -21.70 7.65 -16.45
CA ILE A 40 -21.90 6.26 -15.99
C ILE A 40 -23.38 5.91 -15.95
N THR A 41 -23.72 4.70 -16.40
CA THR A 41 -25.08 4.14 -16.35
C THR A 41 -25.61 4.04 -14.92
N GLU A 42 -26.92 4.27 -14.75
CA GLU A 42 -27.62 4.26 -13.45
C GLU A 42 -27.29 3.03 -12.57
N ASP A 43 -27.12 1.86 -13.18
CA ASP A 43 -26.84 0.60 -12.49
C ASP A 43 -25.43 0.53 -11.85
N LEU A 44 -24.45 1.29 -12.38
CA LEU A 44 -23.07 1.30 -11.88
C LEU A 44 -22.81 2.38 -10.83
N LYS A 45 -23.72 3.36 -10.69
CA LYS A 45 -23.63 4.43 -9.68
C LYS A 45 -23.41 3.91 -8.24
N PRO A 46 -24.15 2.89 -7.73
CA PRO A 46 -23.93 2.38 -6.39
C PRO A 46 -22.57 1.67 -6.22
N LEU A 47 -22.04 1.07 -7.28
CA LEU A 47 -20.72 0.42 -7.24
C LEU A 47 -19.62 1.48 -7.16
N LEU A 48 -19.74 2.55 -7.96
CA LEU A 48 -18.80 3.67 -7.94
C LEU A 48 -18.78 4.38 -6.57
N SER A 49 -19.95 4.65 -5.99
CA SER A 49 -20.04 5.31 -4.68
C SER A 49 -19.43 4.46 -3.57
N ALA A 50 -19.65 3.14 -3.58
CA ALA A 50 -19.04 2.22 -2.62
C ALA A 50 -17.51 2.22 -2.73
N ILE A 51 -16.96 2.15 -3.96
CA ILE A 51 -15.51 2.20 -4.18
C ILE A 51 -14.94 3.54 -3.70
N LEU A 52 -15.55 4.66 -4.08
CA LEU A 52 -15.07 5.99 -3.69
C LEU A 52 -15.19 6.21 -2.19
N ALA A 53 -16.18 5.62 -1.51
CA ALA A 53 -16.30 5.67 -0.05
C ALA A 53 -15.15 4.93 0.66
N ILE A 54 -14.75 3.75 0.16
CA ILE A 54 -13.61 3.03 0.71
C ILE A 54 -12.32 3.82 0.51
N ILE A 55 -12.12 4.37 -0.68
CA ILE A 55 -10.93 5.17 -0.98
C ILE A 55 -10.92 6.47 -0.16
N SER A 56 -12.06 7.12 0.03
CA SER A 56 -12.16 8.35 0.84
C SER A 56 -11.85 8.09 2.31
N PHE A 57 -12.29 6.97 2.86
CA PHE A 57 -11.96 6.56 4.23
C PHE A 57 -10.46 6.33 4.41
N LEU A 58 -9.81 5.65 3.46
CA LEU A 58 -8.36 5.45 3.46
C LEU A 58 -7.61 6.78 3.32
N ALA A 59 -8.12 7.68 2.49
CA ALA A 59 -7.49 8.98 2.22
C ALA A 59 -7.62 9.98 3.37
N ALA A 60 -8.72 9.91 4.13
CA ALA A 60 -8.95 10.69 5.33
C ALA A 60 -7.89 10.39 6.41
N GLY A 61 -7.31 9.19 6.39
CA GLY A 61 -6.23 8.84 7.31
C GLY A 61 -4.88 9.51 6.98
N GLY A 62 -4.64 9.96 5.73
CA GLY A 62 -3.42 10.69 5.34
C GLY A 62 -2.13 10.18 6.01
N GLY A 63 -1.47 11.03 6.78
CA GLY A 63 -0.24 10.69 7.53
C GLY A 63 -0.40 9.58 8.59
N TYR A 64 -1.59 9.38 9.16
CA TYR A 64 -1.86 8.25 10.07
C TYR A 64 -1.73 6.91 9.37
N THR A 65 -2.18 6.80 8.10
CA THR A 65 -2.01 5.56 7.32
C THR A 65 -0.53 5.27 7.06
N VAL A 66 0.28 6.30 6.83
CA VAL A 66 1.74 6.16 6.65
C VAL A 66 2.38 5.60 7.92
N ILE A 67 2.03 6.14 9.09
CA ILE A 67 2.56 5.66 10.38
C ILE A 67 2.09 4.22 10.65
N ALA A 68 0.81 3.91 10.46
CA ALA A 68 0.29 2.55 10.61
C ALA A 68 1.01 1.55 9.69
N GLY A 69 1.26 1.94 8.44
CA GLY A 69 2.03 1.12 7.51
C GLY A 69 3.49 0.92 7.94
N VAL A 70 4.14 1.93 8.53
CA VAL A 70 5.48 1.81 9.10
C VAL A 70 5.49 0.84 10.29
N ILE A 71 4.48 0.89 11.17
CA ILE A 71 4.35 -0.05 12.28
C ILE A 71 4.19 -1.48 11.76
N LEU A 72 3.38 -1.71 10.72
CA LEU A 72 3.27 -3.04 10.08
C LEU A 72 4.61 -3.53 9.50
N VAL A 73 5.39 -2.63 8.89
CA VAL A 73 6.75 -2.96 8.43
C VAL A 73 7.64 -3.40 9.59
N MET A 74 7.53 -2.75 10.76
CA MET A 74 8.25 -3.16 11.97
C MET A 74 7.79 -4.52 12.50
N LEU A 75 6.49 -4.83 12.39
CA LEU A 75 5.88 -6.13 12.75
C LEU A 75 6.18 -7.24 11.73
N ASN A 76 7.21 -7.08 10.88
CA ASN A 76 7.66 -8.07 9.89
C ASN A 76 6.68 -8.29 8.72
N GLN A 77 5.57 -7.54 8.64
CA GLN A 77 4.60 -7.57 7.54
C GLN A 77 4.95 -6.56 6.43
N TYR A 78 6.10 -6.78 5.77
CA TYR A 78 6.63 -5.84 4.78
C TYR A 78 5.72 -5.58 3.58
N ARG A 79 5.00 -6.61 3.09
CA ARG A 79 4.15 -6.49 1.91
C ARG A 79 2.95 -5.56 2.17
N LEU A 80 2.19 -5.85 3.22
CA LEU A 80 1.06 -5.02 3.62
C LEU A 80 1.49 -3.62 4.02
N GLY A 81 2.54 -3.50 4.84
CA GLY A 81 3.03 -2.20 5.27
C GLY A 81 3.40 -1.29 4.09
N ARG A 82 4.05 -1.83 3.04
CA ARG A 82 4.38 -1.06 1.84
C ARG A 82 3.15 -0.61 1.05
N ILE A 83 2.11 -1.45 0.97
CA ILE A 83 0.86 -1.11 0.28
C ILE A 83 0.14 0.00 1.04
N ILE A 84 0.03 -0.10 2.37
CA ILE A 84 -0.63 0.91 3.21
C ILE A 84 0.10 2.25 3.12
N ILE A 85 1.44 2.26 3.20
CA ILE A 85 2.24 3.48 2.99
C ILE A 85 1.99 4.09 1.61
N SER A 86 1.74 3.25 0.58
CA SER A 86 1.44 3.73 -0.77
C SER A 86 0.12 4.47 -0.86
N PHE A 87 -0.92 4.00 -0.16
CA PHE A 87 -2.19 4.71 -0.11
C PHE A 87 -2.05 6.07 0.57
N GLY A 88 -1.34 6.14 1.71
CA GLY A 88 -1.09 7.39 2.41
C GLY A 88 -0.27 8.41 1.59
N THR A 89 0.79 7.92 0.93
CA THR A 89 1.66 8.78 0.10
C THR A 89 1.04 9.15 -1.25
N GLY A 90 0.13 8.33 -1.79
CA GLY A 90 -0.55 8.58 -3.06
C GLY A 90 -1.32 9.89 -3.08
N PHE A 91 -2.06 10.20 -2.01
CA PHE A 91 -2.79 11.47 -1.88
C PHE A 91 -1.87 12.67 -1.74
N GLY A 92 -0.79 12.52 -0.99
CA GLY A 92 0.24 13.54 -0.93
C GLY A 92 0.79 13.85 -2.32
N ILE A 93 1.15 12.83 -3.10
CA ILE A 93 1.69 13.02 -4.46
C ILE A 93 0.66 13.68 -5.39
N LEU A 94 -0.58 13.20 -5.40
CA LEU A 94 -1.67 13.78 -6.20
C LEU A 94 -1.86 15.27 -5.86
N GLY A 95 -1.85 15.58 -4.57
CA GLY A 95 -1.92 16.95 -4.09
C GLY A 95 -0.76 17.84 -4.55
N ILE A 96 0.46 17.31 -4.55
CA ILE A 96 1.64 18.01 -5.09
C ILE A 96 1.46 18.30 -6.58
N ILE A 97 0.96 17.33 -7.35
CA ILE A 97 0.72 17.50 -8.79
C ILE A 97 -0.31 18.61 -9.04
N VAL A 98 -1.41 18.63 -8.28
CA VAL A 98 -2.44 19.68 -8.38
C VAL A 98 -1.86 21.05 -8.04
N TYR A 99 -1.09 21.16 -6.96
CA TYR A 99 -0.44 22.41 -6.56
C TYR A 99 0.50 22.96 -7.64
N VAL A 100 1.39 22.12 -8.17
CA VAL A 100 2.32 22.52 -9.23
C VAL A 100 1.55 22.95 -10.47
N THR A 101 0.51 22.20 -10.85
CA THR A 101 -0.34 22.54 -12.01
C THR A 101 -1.03 23.88 -11.81
N TYR A 102 -1.65 24.12 -10.64
CA TYR A 102 -2.27 25.40 -10.31
C TYR A 102 -1.28 26.57 -10.41
N TYR A 103 -0.09 26.42 -9.80
CA TYR A 103 0.91 27.48 -9.78
C TYR A 103 1.49 27.76 -11.17
N VAL A 104 1.78 26.71 -11.96
CA VAL A 104 2.26 26.85 -13.34
C VAL A 104 1.21 27.53 -14.21
N VAL A 105 -0.07 27.13 -14.12
CA VAL A 105 -1.16 27.73 -14.90
C VAL A 105 -1.33 29.22 -14.53
N ASN A 106 -1.29 29.54 -13.24
CA ASN A 106 -1.42 30.92 -12.77
C ASN A 106 -0.25 31.82 -13.17
N LEU A 107 0.99 31.28 -13.23
CA LEU A 107 2.17 32.03 -13.66
C LEU A 107 2.29 32.18 -15.18
N THR A 108 2.00 31.12 -15.93
CA THR A 108 2.23 31.08 -17.38
C THR A 108 1.04 31.61 -18.18
N GLY A 109 -0.15 31.67 -17.58
CA GLY A 109 -1.36 32.12 -18.25
C GLY A 109 -1.80 31.24 -19.42
N ILE A 110 -1.25 30.02 -19.54
CA ILE A 110 -1.50 29.11 -20.68
C ILE A 110 -2.99 28.74 -20.80
N ILE A 111 -3.71 28.70 -19.67
CA ILE A 111 -5.14 28.43 -19.63
C ILE A 111 -5.88 29.75 -19.41
N THR A 112 -6.40 30.34 -20.49
CA THR A 112 -7.19 31.58 -20.45
C THR A 112 -8.69 31.33 -20.31
N ASN A 113 -9.14 30.08 -20.42
CA ASN A 113 -10.56 29.73 -20.28
C ASN A 113 -10.99 29.80 -18.80
N PRO A 114 -11.99 30.64 -18.45
CA PRO A 114 -12.39 30.88 -17.07
C PRO A 114 -12.97 29.62 -16.39
N THR A 115 -13.62 28.75 -17.14
CA THR A 115 -14.24 27.51 -16.61
C THR A 115 -13.18 26.52 -16.12
N SER A 116 -12.12 26.30 -16.89
CA SER A 116 -11.01 25.41 -16.48
C SER A 116 -10.23 25.95 -15.28
N LEU A 117 -10.09 27.27 -15.19
CA LEU A 117 -9.46 27.90 -14.03
C LEU A 117 -10.31 27.73 -12.76
N ALA A 118 -11.64 27.82 -12.88
CA ALA A 118 -12.56 27.58 -11.77
C ALA A 118 -12.46 26.15 -11.25
N TYR A 119 -12.46 25.14 -12.13
CA TYR A 119 -12.27 23.74 -11.73
C TYR A 119 -10.91 23.51 -11.06
N LEU A 120 -9.83 24.07 -11.62
CA LEU A 120 -8.49 23.90 -11.05
C LEU A 120 -8.36 24.55 -9.66
N THR A 121 -8.98 25.72 -9.48
CA THR A 121 -9.03 26.42 -8.19
C THR A 121 -9.87 25.66 -7.17
N GLN A 122 -11.00 25.08 -7.59
CA GLN A 122 -11.82 24.23 -6.75
C GLN A 122 -11.06 22.98 -6.31
N ILE A 123 -10.41 22.27 -7.24
CA ILE A 123 -9.60 21.09 -6.94
C ILE A 123 -8.45 21.46 -6.01
N TYR A 124 -7.78 22.58 -6.25
CA TYR A 124 -6.71 23.07 -5.36
C TYR A 124 -7.23 23.32 -3.94
N GLY A 125 -8.39 23.97 -3.80
CA GLY A 125 -9.02 24.21 -2.49
C GLY A 125 -9.46 22.96 -1.74
N LEU A 126 -9.63 21.82 -2.44
CA LEU A 126 -9.94 20.54 -1.82
C LEU A 126 -8.71 19.88 -1.18
N PHE A 127 -7.50 20.28 -1.54
CA PHE A 127 -6.29 19.73 -0.94
C PHE A 127 -5.75 20.68 0.14
N SER A 128 -5.68 20.19 1.38
CA SER A 128 -5.11 20.95 2.49
C SER A 128 -3.58 20.87 2.49
N PHE A 129 -2.92 21.64 1.62
CA PHE A 129 -1.50 21.95 1.75
C PHE A 129 -1.31 23.36 2.28
N ASN A 130 -1.90 23.64 3.43
CA ASN A 130 -1.87 24.98 4.00
C ASN A 130 -0.49 25.35 4.57
N THR A 131 0.40 24.37 4.73
CA THR A 131 1.77 24.57 5.22
C THR A 131 2.76 23.75 4.40
N GLY A 132 3.98 24.27 4.23
CA GLY A 132 5.08 23.56 3.56
C GLY A 132 5.41 22.21 4.21
N PHE A 133 5.00 21.98 5.46
CA PHE A 133 5.18 20.73 6.17
C PHE A 133 4.46 19.54 5.52
N GLY A 134 3.28 19.76 4.91
CA GLY A 134 2.57 18.70 4.17
C GLY A 134 3.33 18.24 2.93
N PHE A 135 3.94 19.18 2.20
CA PHE A 135 4.80 18.91 1.05
C PHE A 135 6.06 18.15 1.44
N VAL A 136 6.81 18.69 2.40
CA VAL A 136 8.06 18.11 2.88
C VAL A 136 7.80 16.73 3.50
N GLY A 137 6.72 16.59 4.27
CA GLY A 137 6.29 15.31 4.84
C GLY A 137 5.99 14.26 3.78
N THR A 138 5.24 14.63 2.74
CA THR A 138 4.95 13.73 1.61
C THR A 138 6.23 13.29 0.90
N ILE A 139 7.12 14.23 0.56
CA ILE A 139 8.37 13.92 -0.13
C ILE A 139 9.24 12.98 0.70
N LEU A 140 9.38 13.26 2.00
CA LEU A 140 10.12 12.40 2.93
C LEU A 140 9.51 11.01 3.05
N ALA A 141 8.18 10.91 3.15
CA ALA A 141 7.50 9.62 3.22
C ALA A 141 7.69 8.81 1.93
N VAL A 142 7.67 9.45 0.76
CA VAL A 142 7.91 8.79 -0.53
C VAL A 142 9.35 8.31 -0.66
N ILE A 143 10.33 9.16 -0.36
CA ILE A 143 11.76 8.81 -0.40
C ILE A 143 12.06 7.70 0.63
N GLY A 144 11.51 7.84 1.84
CA GLY A 144 11.54 6.84 2.90
C GLY A 144 11.07 5.47 2.41
N ARG A 145 9.89 5.44 1.78
CA ARG A 145 9.28 4.24 1.20
C ARG A 145 10.15 3.59 0.13
N LEU A 146 10.73 4.38 -0.78
CA LEU A 146 11.56 3.85 -1.87
C LEU A 146 12.81 3.15 -1.35
N GLY A 147 13.36 3.62 -0.22
CA GLY A 147 14.50 3.01 0.43
C GLY A 147 14.21 1.81 1.34
N LEU A 148 12.94 1.50 1.63
CA LEU A 148 12.57 0.32 2.43
C LEU A 148 12.86 -0.98 1.66
N LYS A 149 14.03 -1.57 1.87
CA LYS A 149 14.38 -2.89 1.35
C LYS A 149 13.77 -3.98 2.23
N LYS A 150 13.22 -5.03 1.62
CA LYS A 150 12.83 -6.26 2.36
C LYS A 150 14.09 -6.76 3.08
N PRO A 151 14.09 -6.91 4.42
CA PRO A 151 15.21 -7.58 5.05
C PRO A 151 15.21 -9.02 4.56
N THR A 152 16.33 -9.41 3.97
CA THR A 152 16.65 -10.80 3.68
C THR A 152 16.80 -11.53 5.01
N LYS A 153 15.68 -11.88 5.64
CA LYS A 153 15.70 -12.83 6.76
C LYS A 153 15.84 -14.22 6.14
N ILE A 154 16.93 -14.88 6.50
CA ILE A 154 17.19 -16.30 6.30
C ILE A 154 15.91 -17.05 6.72
N VAL A 155 15.47 -17.94 5.84
CA VAL A 155 14.29 -18.78 6.03
C VAL A 155 14.49 -19.61 7.30
N LYS A 156 13.87 -19.19 8.40
CA LYS A 156 13.20 -20.14 9.28
C LYS A 156 11.75 -20.07 8.88
N GLU A 157 11.37 -21.00 8.01
CA GLU A 157 9.99 -21.40 7.77
C GLU A 157 9.38 -21.80 9.11
N GLU A 158 8.59 -20.90 9.69
CA GLU A 158 7.38 -21.30 10.38
C GLU A 158 6.22 -20.61 9.65
N PRO A 159 5.31 -21.41 9.04
CA PRO A 159 4.35 -20.92 8.08
C PRO A 159 3.25 -20.09 8.73
N THR A 160 2.83 -19.10 7.97
CA THR A 160 1.62 -18.30 8.18
C THR A 160 0.39 -19.21 8.14
N PRO A 161 -0.59 -19.00 9.02
CA PRO A 161 -1.98 -19.20 8.65
C PRO A 161 -2.64 -17.83 8.60
N THR A 162 -2.84 -17.33 7.37
CA THR A 162 -4.13 -16.74 7.02
C THR A 162 -5.19 -17.77 7.34
N GLN A 163 -6.25 -17.36 8.03
CA GLN A 163 -7.62 -17.74 7.71
C GLN A 163 -8.58 -17.08 8.71
N ASP A 164 -9.53 -16.33 8.18
CA ASP A 164 -10.86 -16.36 8.76
C ASP A 164 -11.35 -17.82 8.70
N GLU A 165 -11.97 -18.25 9.81
CA GLU A 165 -12.92 -19.36 9.92
C GLU A 165 -12.37 -20.80 10.09
N GLU A 166 -12.37 -21.19 11.36
CA GLU A 166 -12.90 -22.44 11.95
C GLU A 166 -12.74 -23.80 11.22
N ALA A 167 -12.17 -24.74 11.99
CA ALA A 167 -12.37 -26.19 12.00
C ALA A 167 -11.36 -27.11 11.26
N SER A 168 -10.81 -28.00 12.10
CA SER A 168 -10.37 -29.39 11.84
C SER A 168 -8.93 -29.71 11.36
N GLU A 169 -8.13 -30.04 12.38
CA GLU A 169 -7.24 -31.22 12.52
C GLU A 169 -6.19 -31.62 11.46
N VAL A 170 -4.92 -31.54 11.91
CA VAL A 170 -3.85 -32.56 11.87
C VAL A 170 -3.45 -33.15 10.50
N PHE A 171 -2.22 -32.89 10.07
CA PHE A 171 -1.23 -33.95 9.74
C PHE A 171 0.18 -33.34 9.68
N ASN A 172 0.97 -33.62 10.73
CA ASN A 172 2.42 -33.42 10.73
C ASN A 172 3.03 -34.35 9.67
N ALA A 173 3.39 -33.81 8.50
CA ALA A 173 4.09 -34.57 7.47
C ALA A 173 5.54 -34.81 7.90
N GLN A 174 5.78 -35.88 8.66
CA GLN A 174 7.12 -36.39 8.90
C GLN A 174 7.71 -36.92 7.57
N VAL A 175 8.99 -36.63 7.33
CA VAL A 175 9.70 -36.85 6.06
C VAL A 175 10.86 -37.83 6.30
N LYS A 176 11.08 -38.80 5.41
CA LYS A 176 12.28 -39.69 5.39
C LYS A 176 13.21 -39.33 4.24
N TYR A 177 14.48 -39.68 4.34
CA TYR A 177 15.45 -39.48 3.26
C TYR A 177 15.74 -40.80 2.55
N CYS A 178 15.83 -40.75 1.22
CA CYS A 178 16.24 -41.91 0.42
C CYS A 178 17.70 -42.28 0.74
N PRO A 179 18.00 -43.53 1.14
CA PRO A 179 19.39 -43.97 1.38
C PRO A 179 20.26 -43.99 0.11
N ASN A 180 19.68 -44.06 -1.08
CA ASN A 180 20.44 -44.15 -2.33
C ASN A 180 20.80 -42.77 -2.92
N CYS A 181 19.84 -41.84 -2.99
CA CYS A 181 20.04 -40.52 -3.60
C CYS A 181 19.96 -39.34 -2.63
N GLY A 182 19.63 -39.57 -1.36
CA GLY A 182 19.57 -38.53 -0.33
C GLY A 182 18.36 -37.59 -0.41
N LYS A 183 17.41 -37.81 -1.33
CA LYS A 183 16.23 -36.93 -1.47
C LYS A 183 15.19 -37.16 -0.37
N ALA A 184 14.57 -36.07 0.07
CA ALA A 184 13.49 -36.07 1.05
C ALA A 184 12.19 -36.58 0.41
N LEU A 185 11.56 -37.54 1.08
CA LEU A 185 10.35 -38.25 0.63
C LEU A 185 9.37 -38.33 1.81
N PRO A 186 8.05 -38.34 1.56
CA PRO A 186 7.09 -38.57 2.62
C PRO A 186 7.36 -39.93 3.31
N LEU A 187 7.14 -40.02 4.63
CA LEU A 187 7.40 -41.25 5.42
C LEU A 187 6.84 -42.53 4.77
N HIS A 188 5.64 -42.42 4.20
CA HIS A 188 4.91 -43.53 3.58
C HIS A 188 5.25 -43.77 2.09
N ALA A 189 6.31 -43.15 1.56
CA ALA A 189 6.75 -43.43 0.19
C ALA A 189 7.29 -44.87 0.09
N ASN A 190 6.68 -45.68 -0.77
CA ASN A 190 7.15 -47.04 -1.05
C ASN A 190 8.34 -47.07 -1.98
N PHE A 191 8.54 -46.08 -2.85
CA PHE A 191 9.68 -46.00 -3.75
C PHE A 191 10.10 -44.55 -3.97
N CYS A 192 11.35 -44.34 -4.39
CA CYS A 192 11.88 -43.03 -4.71
C CYS A 192 11.42 -42.62 -6.12
N ASN A 193 10.72 -41.49 -6.22
CA ASN A 193 10.32 -40.88 -7.50
C ASN A 193 11.50 -40.38 -8.36
N GLU A 194 12.72 -40.35 -7.82
CA GLU A 194 13.86 -39.67 -8.43
C GLU A 194 14.99 -40.63 -8.84
N CYS A 195 15.24 -41.67 -8.04
CA CYS A 195 16.22 -42.70 -8.38
C CYS A 195 15.60 -44.09 -8.59
N GLY A 196 14.27 -44.22 -8.47
CA GLY A 196 13.56 -45.48 -8.69
C GLY A 196 13.82 -46.56 -7.64
N THR A 197 14.51 -46.24 -6.54
CA THR A 197 14.80 -47.21 -5.46
C THR A 197 13.53 -47.53 -4.68
N ASP A 198 13.17 -48.81 -4.61
CA ASP A 198 12.06 -49.31 -3.80
C ASP A 198 12.48 -49.41 -2.31
N PHE A 199 11.58 -49.01 -1.42
CA PHE A 199 11.71 -49.03 0.04
C PHE A 199 10.74 -50.04 0.69
N GLY A 200 9.96 -50.77 -0.11
CA GLY A 200 9.13 -51.86 0.36
C GLY A 200 9.98 -52.98 0.95
N GLU A 201 9.87 -53.18 2.26
CA GLU A 201 10.41 -54.36 2.92
C GLU A 201 9.72 -55.62 2.36
N ARG A 202 10.52 -56.67 2.14
CA ARG A 202 10.03 -58.04 2.05
C ARG A 202 9.72 -58.57 3.44
#